data_AF-A0A352A742-F1
#
_entry.id   AF-A0A352A742-F1
#
_cell.length_a   1.000
_cell.length_b   1.000
_cell.length_c   1.000
_cell.angle_alpha   90.00
_cell.angle_beta   90.00
_cell.angle_gamma   90.00
#
_symmetry.space_group_name_H-M   'P 1'
#
loop_
_entity.id
_entity.type
_entity.pdbx_description
1 polymer ?
#
loop_
_entity_poly.entity_id
_entity_poly.type
_entity_poly.pdbx_seq_one_letter_code
_entity_poly.pdbx_strand_id
1 'polypeptide(L)'
;MRAWEIAYNLYSNAKPRILSEEDQTWTALKAVSKFYDNSISLDWASNVPGSGAPERIMVAAVQALENRGYEIKDAYELLDKGTKAHAEGDFISLHKISAELRNNFLNATKNEKSDYWNYKGYENFGDYAKNANFPKSEKVDTNTEKFKDQTKAAWLSQIIGAAMGTMVEGYTSKNLYEAFGEVTEYLREPNTFNDDITFELAFLDAFKEKGYNITSKDIALAWVGLIPAGWSAEEFALRNIRAGLMPPESGTFNNPFNEWIGA
;
A
#
# COMPACT_ATOMS: atom_id res chain seq x y z
N MET A 1 1.38 22.89 28.90
CA MET A 1 0.21 22.23 29.50
C MET A 1 0.38 20.73 29.31
N ARG A 2 0.33 19.94 30.37
CA ARG A 2 0.43 18.48 30.33
C ARG A 2 -0.90 17.89 29.84
N ALA A 3 -0.88 16.68 29.30
CA ALA A 3 -2.09 16.01 28.77
C ALA A 3 -3.22 15.94 29.81
N TRP A 4 -2.90 15.67 31.08
CA TRP A 4 -3.88 15.62 32.17
C TRP A 4 -4.51 16.99 32.47
N GLU A 5 -3.79 18.09 32.27
CA GLU A 5 -4.32 19.45 32.45
C GLU A 5 -5.29 19.81 31.33
N ILE A 6 -4.98 19.42 30.08
CA ILE A 6 -5.87 19.59 28.92
C ILE A 6 -7.16 18.82 29.14
N ALA A 7 -7.06 17.53 29.51
CA ALA A 7 -8.21 16.67 29.79
C ALA A 7 -9.04 17.20 30.97
N TYR A 8 -8.38 17.58 32.07
CA TYR A 8 -9.05 18.16 33.23
C TYR A 8 -9.82 19.43 32.86
N ASN A 9 -9.22 20.33 32.08
CA ASN A 9 -9.86 21.55 31.63
C ASN A 9 -11.07 21.24 30.73
N LEU A 10 -10.92 20.33 29.75
CA LEU A 10 -12.01 19.90 28.87
C LEU A 10 -13.21 19.37 29.66
N TYR A 11 -12.98 18.43 30.58
CA TYR A 11 -14.07 17.77 31.31
C TYR A 11 -14.67 18.65 32.41
N SER A 12 -13.86 19.45 33.11
CA SER A 12 -14.36 20.33 34.17
C SER A 12 -15.20 21.47 33.62
N ASN A 13 -14.96 21.88 32.37
CA ASN A 13 -15.74 22.91 31.69
C ASN A 13 -16.86 22.37 30.78
N ALA A 14 -16.91 21.06 30.56
CA ALA A 14 -17.99 20.43 29.78
C ALA A 14 -19.32 20.54 30.55
N LYS A 15 -20.36 21.06 29.89
CA LYS A 15 -21.71 21.15 30.45
C LYS A 15 -22.62 20.13 29.75
N PRO A 16 -23.22 19.17 30.45
CA PRO A 16 -24.09 18.19 29.82
C PRO A 16 -25.35 18.88 29.28
N ARG A 17 -25.83 18.40 28.13
CA ARG A 17 -27.15 18.73 27.57
C ARG A 17 -27.90 17.45 27.24
N ILE A 18 -29.23 17.48 27.30
CA ILE A 18 -30.06 16.40 26.78
C ILE A 18 -29.92 16.44 25.26
N LEU A 19 -29.49 15.31 24.67
CA LEU A 19 -29.37 15.16 23.23
C LEU A 19 -30.73 14.80 22.64
N SER A 20 -31.09 15.40 21.51
CA SER A 20 -32.21 14.90 20.69
C SER A 20 -31.92 13.51 20.14
N GLU A 21 -32.92 12.81 19.61
CA GLU A 21 -32.72 11.53 18.94
C GLU A 21 -31.80 11.67 17.70
N GLU A 22 -31.85 12.82 17.01
CA GLU A 22 -30.95 13.14 15.89
C GLU A 22 -29.52 13.48 16.34
N ASP A 23 -29.36 14.09 17.52
CA ASP A 23 -28.05 14.37 18.15
C ASP A 23 -27.36 13.09 18.66
N GLN A 24 -28.08 11.97 18.75
CA GLN A 24 -27.52 10.68 19.16
C GLN A 24 -26.79 10.04 17.97
N THR A 25 -25.50 10.35 17.89
CA THR A 25 -24.57 10.01 16.78
C THR A 25 -24.27 8.52 16.60
N TRP A 26 -24.99 7.62 17.28
CA TRP A 26 -24.88 6.16 17.03
C TRP A 26 -25.21 5.79 15.59
N THR A 27 -26.04 6.59 14.91
CA THR A 27 -26.33 6.44 13.48
C THR A 27 -25.09 6.65 12.60
N ALA A 28 -24.13 7.49 13.00
CA ALA A 28 -22.88 7.69 12.28
C ALA A 28 -22.00 6.42 12.24
N LEU A 29 -22.16 5.52 13.23
CA LEU A 29 -21.47 4.23 13.22
C LEU A 29 -21.86 3.35 12.04
N LYS A 30 -23.05 3.55 11.43
CA LYS A 30 -23.45 2.82 10.22
C LYS A 30 -22.55 3.18 9.04
N ALA A 31 -22.19 4.46 8.88
CA ALA A 31 -21.27 4.90 7.84
C ALA A 31 -19.86 4.33 8.07
N VAL A 32 -19.42 4.28 9.33
CA VAL A 32 -18.14 3.67 9.71
C VAL A 32 -18.14 2.16 9.43
N SER A 33 -19.19 1.44 9.79
CA SER A 33 -19.35 0.02 9.47
C SER A 33 -19.24 -0.22 7.96
N LYS A 34 -19.99 0.57 7.18
CA LYS A 34 -19.98 0.46 5.72
C LYS A 34 -18.60 0.74 5.12
N PHE A 35 -17.83 1.67 5.69
CA PHE A 35 -16.45 1.90 5.27
C PHE A 35 -15.60 0.65 5.48
N TYR A 36 -15.65 0.03 6.67
CA TYR A 36 -14.88 -1.19 6.94
C TYR A 36 -15.34 -2.38 6.10
N ASP A 37 -16.64 -2.53 5.86
CA ASP A 37 -17.21 -3.57 4.99
C ASP A 37 -16.73 -3.40 3.54
N ASN A 38 -16.73 -2.18 3.03
CA ASN A 38 -16.20 -1.88 1.70
C ASN A 38 -14.70 -2.16 1.61
N SER A 39 -13.92 -1.69 2.59
CA SER A 39 -12.46 -1.89 2.62
C SER A 39 -12.08 -3.36 2.66
N ILE A 40 -12.76 -4.17 3.48
CA ILE A 40 -12.48 -5.61 3.52
C ILE A 40 -13.01 -6.34 2.29
N SER A 41 -14.11 -5.89 1.70
CA SER A 41 -14.62 -6.45 0.44
C SER A 41 -13.56 -6.42 -0.66
N LEU A 42 -12.84 -5.30 -0.78
CA LEU A 42 -11.76 -5.12 -1.77
C LEU A 42 -10.60 -6.09 -1.56
N ASP A 43 -10.35 -6.55 -0.33
CA ASP A 43 -9.31 -7.55 -0.06
C ASP A 43 -9.67 -8.94 -0.63
N TRP A 44 -10.97 -9.25 -0.75
CA TRP A 44 -11.49 -10.59 -1.09
C TRP A 44 -11.97 -10.73 -2.53
N ALA A 45 -12.43 -9.64 -3.15
CA ALA A 45 -12.63 -9.56 -4.58
C ALA A 45 -12.57 -8.10 -5.03
N SER A 46 -11.69 -7.82 -5.97
CA SER A 46 -11.51 -6.49 -6.55
C SER A 46 -11.04 -6.62 -8.00
N ASN A 47 -10.87 -5.46 -8.62
CA ASN A 47 -10.29 -5.35 -9.94
C ASN A 47 -9.22 -4.26 -9.88
N VAL A 48 -8.10 -4.50 -10.57
CA VAL A 48 -7.00 -3.55 -10.68
C VAL A 48 -7.59 -2.21 -11.18
N PRO A 49 -7.44 -1.09 -10.42
CA PRO A 49 -8.15 0.15 -10.72
C PRO A 49 -7.92 0.70 -12.15
N GLY A 50 -6.73 0.45 -12.70
CA GLY A 50 -6.33 0.90 -14.03
C GLY A 50 -6.89 0.08 -15.19
N SER A 51 -6.91 -1.25 -15.06
CA SER A 51 -7.14 -2.18 -16.17
C SER A 51 -8.43 -2.99 -16.03
N GLY A 52 -8.98 -3.05 -14.82
CA GLY A 52 -10.10 -3.92 -14.48
C GLY A 52 -9.71 -5.40 -14.34
N ALA A 53 -8.42 -5.76 -14.35
CA ALA A 53 -8.00 -7.15 -14.19
C ALA A 53 -8.48 -7.72 -12.84
N PRO A 54 -9.07 -8.92 -12.79
CA PRO A 54 -9.61 -9.47 -11.55
C PRO A 54 -8.49 -9.83 -10.58
N GLU A 55 -8.71 -9.54 -9.30
CA GLU A 55 -7.73 -9.84 -8.26
C GLU A 55 -8.36 -10.20 -6.92
N ARG A 56 -7.54 -10.80 -6.05
CA ARG A 56 -7.88 -11.14 -4.67
C ARG A 56 -6.66 -10.95 -3.77
N ILE A 57 -6.61 -9.83 -3.05
CA ILE A 57 -5.46 -9.46 -2.21
C ILE A 57 -5.17 -10.52 -1.15
N MET A 58 -6.18 -11.14 -0.54
CA MET A 58 -5.94 -12.20 0.45
C MET A 58 -5.25 -13.43 -0.13
N VAL A 59 -5.56 -13.80 -1.37
CA VAL A 59 -4.89 -14.90 -2.07
C VAL A 59 -3.45 -14.50 -2.41
N ALA A 60 -3.27 -13.28 -2.95
CA ALA A 60 -1.95 -12.76 -3.25
C ALA A 60 -1.05 -12.66 -2.00
N ALA A 61 -1.62 -12.31 -0.85
CA ALA A 61 -0.90 -12.23 0.43
C ALA A 61 -0.38 -13.59 0.89
N VAL A 62 -1.23 -14.64 0.81
CA VAL A 62 -0.81 -16.02 1.10
C VAL A 62 0.33 -16.43 0.17
N GLN A 63 0.15 -16.22 -1.13
CA GLN A 63 1.16 -16.55 -2.14
C GLN A 63 2.48 -15.78 -1.92
N ALA A 64 2.42 -14.50 -1.57
CA ALA A 64 3.60 -13.68 -1.35
C ALA A 64 4.44 -14.20 -0.17
N LEU A 65 3.80 -14.62 0.92
CA LEU A 65 4.47 -15.27 2.04
C LEU A 65 5.01 -16.66 1.69
N GLU A 66 4.26 -17.47 0.92
CA GLU A 66 4.73 -18.78 0.46
C GLU A 66 5.96 -18.67 -0.46
N ASN A 67 5.97 -17.69 -1.36
CA ASN A 67 7.14 -17.35 -2.19
C ASN A 67 8.35 -16.95 -1.34
N ARG A 68 8.09 -16.39 -0.15
CA ARG A 68 9.09 -16.07 0.87
C ARG A 68 9.45 -17.25 1.79
N GLY A 69 9.04 -18.46 1.44
CA GLY A 69 9.36 -19.66 2.21
C GLY A 69 8.68 -19.72 3.57
N TYR A 70 7.51 -19.11 3.73
CA TYR A 70 6.68 -19.25 4.92
C TYR A 70 5.53 -20.23 4.70
N GLU A 71 5.16 -20.93 5.76
CA GLU A 71 3.96 -21.75 5.85
C GLU A 71 2.94 -21.04 6.75
N ILE A 72 1.70 -20.95 6.28
CA ILE A 72 0.63 -20.22 6.97
C ILE A 72 -0.42 -21.23 7.41
N LYS A 73 -0.67 -21.26 8.71
CA LYS A 73 -1.66 -22.16 9.31
C LYS A 73 -3.06 -21.92 8.71
N ASP A 74 -3.72 -23.02 8.32
CA ASP A 74 -5.11 -23.06 7.83
C ASP A 74 -5.42 -22.10 6.66
N ALA A 75 -4.38 -21.63 5.93
CA ALA A 75 -4.53 -20.55 4.97
C ALA A 75 -5.58 -20.84 3.89
N TYR A 76 -5.47 -22.00 3.23
CA TYR A 76 -6.40 -22.37 2.15
C TYR A 76 -7.84 -22.60 2.64
N GLU A 77 -8.02 -23.11 3.86
CA GLU A 77 -9.35 -23.25 4.46
C GLU A 77 -9.97 -21.88 4.76
N LEU A 78 -9.19 -20.94 5.30
CA LEU A 78 -9.63 -19.57 5.54
C LEU A 78 -9.90 -18.82 4.23
N LEU A 79 -9.09 -19.06 3.19
CA LEU A 79 -9.32 -18.48 1.86
C LEU A 79 -10.64 -18.95 1.25
N ASP A 80 -10.96 -20.25 1.34
CA ASP A 80 -12.23 -20.80 0.85
C ASP A 80 -13.42 -20.22 1.62
N LYS A 81 -13.36 -20.25 2.95
CA LYS A 81 -14.40 -19.68 3.82
C LYS A 81 -14.62 -18.19 3.56
N GLY A 82 -13.56 -17.42 3.43
CA GLY A 82 -13.65 -15.98 3.18
C GLY A 82 -14.19 -15.65 1.79
N THR A 83 -13.79 -16.42 0.77
CA THR A 83 -14.36 -16.30 -0.58
C THR A 83 -15.86 -16.56 -0.57
N LYS A 84 -16.31 -17.59 0.17
CA LYS A 84 -17.74 -17.89 0.33
C LYS A 84 -18.48 -16.79 1.10
N ALA A 85 -17.94 -16.35 2.24
CA ALA A 85 -18.56 -15.29 3.05
C ALA A 85 -18.69 -13.98 2.27
N HIS A 86 -17.69 -13.64 1.45
CA HIS A 86 -17.74 -12.49 0.55
C HIS A 86 -18.87 -12.62 -0.49
N ALA A 87 -18.94 -13.77 -1.18
CA ALA A 87 -19.98 -14.02 -2.18
C ALA A 87 -21.42 -13.99 -1.60
N GLU A 88 -21.58 -14.39 -0.33
CA GLU A 88 -22.86 -14.38 0.38
C GLU A 88 -23.19 -13.02 1.02
N GLY A 89 -22.26 -12.05 1.01
CA GLY A 89 -22.41 -10.77 1.70
C GLY A 89 -22.39 -10.87 3.23
N ASP A 90 -21.87 -11.97 3.79
CA ASP A 90 -21.73 -12.16 5.24
C ASP A 90 -20.48 -11.44 5.77
N PHE A 91 -20.59 -10.12 5.90
CA PHE A 91 -19.50 -9.29 6.40
C PHE A 91 -19.09 -9.61 7.84
N ILE A 92 -20.00 -10.14 8.67
CA ILE A 92 -19.66 -10.53 10.05
C ILE A 92 -18.64 -11.67 10.04
N SER A 93 -18.88 -12.70 9.24
CA SER A 93 -17.92 -13.79 9.07
C SER A 93 -16.67 -13.33 8.34
N LEU A 94 -16.82 -12.49 7.31
CA LEU A 94 -15.69 -11.97 6.53
C LEU A 94 -14.69 -11.22 7.40
N HIS A 95 -15.15 -10.34 8.29
CA HIS A 95 -14.28 -9.62 9.25
C HIS A 95 -13.52 -10.58 10.17
N LYS A 96 -14.18 -11.61 10.70
CA LYS A 96 -13.55 -12.60 11.59
C LYS A 96 -12.49 -13.41 10.85
N ILE A 97 -12.83 -13.94 9.68
CA ILE A 97 -11.93 -14.75 8.84
C ILE A 97 -10.71 -13.93 8.43
N SER A 98 -10.92 -12.68 8.02
CA SER A 98 -9.83 -11.78 7.62
C SER A 98 -8.89 -11.45 8.77
N ALA A 99 -9.44 -11.20 9.96
CA ALA A 99 -8.64 -10.95 11.15
C ALA A 99 -7.81 -12.18 11.54
N GLU A 100 -8.42 -13.37 11.50
CA GLU A 100 -7.74 -14.65 11.76
C GLU A 100 -6.62 -14.91 10.75
N LEU A 101 -6.90 -14.73 9.45
CA LEU A 101 -5.91 -14.92 8.40
C LEU A 101 -4.74 -13.93 8.52
N ARG A 102 -5.02 -12.65 8.79
CA ARG A 102 -3.99 -11.63 9.05
C ARG A 102 -3.18 -11.89 10.33
N ASN A 103 -3.79 -12.52 11.33
CA ASN A 103 -3.07 -13.02 12.50
C ASN A 103 -2.17 -14.21 12.13
N ASN A 104 -2.63 -15.09 11.24
CA ASN A 104 -1.82 -16.21 10.76
C ASN A 104 -0.64 -15.75 9.90
N PHE A 105 -0.75 -14.63 9.17
CA PHE A 105 0.39 -13.99 8.50
C PHE A 105 1.48 -13.57 9.50
N LEU A 106 1.08 -12.87 10.57
CA LEU A 106 1.99 -12.43 11.63
C LEU A 106 2.72 -13.61 12.30
N ASN A 107 2.06 -14.76 12.38
CA ASN A 107 2.56 -15.97 13.04
C ASN A 107 3.01 -17.06 12.03
N ALA A 108 3.24 -16.69 10.77
CA ALA A 108 3.64 -17.64 9.75
C ALA A 108 4.98 -18.30 10.10
N THR A 109 5.08 -19.60 9.87
CA THR A 109 6.26 -20.39 10.25
C THR A 109 7.23 -20.48 9.09
N LYS A 110 8.51 -20.23 9.36
CA LYS A 110 9.57 -20.35 8.36
C LYS A 110 9.75 -21.82 7.94
N ASN A 111 9.62 -22.09 6.64
CA ASN A 111 10.03 -23.34 6.04
C ASN A 111 11.53 -23.27 5.72
N GLU A 112 12.36 -23.82 6.61
CA GLU A 112 13.83 -23.86 6.50
C GLU A 112 14.35 -24.57 5.23
N LYS A 113 13.50 -25.31 4.51
CA LYS A 113 13.87 -26.00 3.26
C LYS A 113 13.62 -25.15 2.01
N SER A 114 13.00 -23.98 2.13
CA SER A 114 12.73 -23.13 0.98
C SER A 114 14.02 -22.54 0.41
N ASP A 115 14.15 -22.58 -0.92
CA ASP A 115 15.29 -21.98 -1.64
C ASP A 115 15.39 -20.47 -1.44
N TYR A 116 14.28 -19.84 -1.06
CA TYR A 116 14.26 -18.44 -0.66
C TYR A 116 15.28 -18.14 0.45
N TRP A 117 15.57 -19.07 1.35
CA TRP A 117 16.54 -18.80 2.43
C TRP A 117 18.01 -18.92 1.99
N ASN A 118 18.27 -19.28 0.73
CA ASN A 118 19.62 -19.43 0.20
C ASN A 118 20.26 -18.12 -0.28
N TYR A 119 19.50 -17.03 -0.40
CA TYR A 119 20.03 -15.74 -0.81
C TYR A 119 20.30 -14.83 0.40
N LYS A 120 21.18 -13.85 0.20
CA LYS A 120 21.50 -12.85 1.23
C LYS A 120 20.48 -11.71 1.20
N GLY A 121 19.64 -11.63 2.23
CA GLY A 121 18.80 -10.46 2.49
C GLY A 121 19.62 -9.24 2.91
N TYR A 122 19.16 -8.05 2.54
CA TYR A 122 19.75 -6.78 2.96
C TYR A 122 18.69 -5.94 3.67
N GLU A 123 18.89 -5.71 4.97
CA GLU A 123 17.92 -4.98 5.81
C GLU A 123 18.00 -3.45 5.64
N ASN A 124 19.13 -2.95 5.15
CA ASN A 124 19.33 -1.52 4.92
C ASN A 124 20.39 -1.27 3.84
N PHE A 125 20.36 -0.04 3.30
CA PHE A 125 21.30 0.38 2.27
C PHE A 125 22.77 0.26 2.71
N GLY A 126 23.08 0.50 3.98
CA GLY A 126 24.45 0.38 4.49
C GLY A 126 25.00 -1.05 4.40
N ASP A 127 24.16 -2.05 4.66
CA ASP A 127 24.55 -3.45 4.53
C ASP A 127 24.67 -3.89 3.08
N TYR A 128 23.76 -3.44 2.22
CA TYR A 128 23.90 -3.63 0.77
C TYR A 128 25.19 -3.00 0.25
N ALA A 129 25.48 -1.76 0.66
CA ALA A 129 26.59 -0.98 0.15
C ALA A 129 27.97 -1.60 0.47
N LYS A 130 28.10 -2.31 1.59
CA LYS A 130 29.32 -3.06 1.95
C LYS A 130 29.60 -4.25 1.01
N ASN A 131 28.57 -4.75 0.31
CA ASN A 131 28.65 -5.95 -0.52
C ASN A 131 28.54 -5.63 -2.02
N ALA A 132 28.23 -4.38 -2.37
CA ALA A 132 28.12 -3.91 -3.74
C ALA A 132 29.39 -3.17 -4.17
N ASN A 133 29.75 -3.30 -5.46
CA ASN A 133 30.81 -2.51 -6.08
C ASN A 133 30.18 -1.34 -6.85
N PHE A 134 30.18 -0.15 -6.26
CA PHE A 134 29.64 1.03 -6.94
C PHE A 134 30.65 1.64 -7.91
N PRO A 135 30.19 2.17 -9.05
CA PRO A 135 31.03 3.00 -9.92
C PRO A 135 31.46 4.28 -9.18
N LYS A 136 32.54 4.91 -9.67
CA LYS A 136 32.96 6.22 -9.16
C LYS A 136 31.84 7.23 -9.40
N SER A 137 31.54 8.04 -8.38
CA SER A 137 30.57 9.12 -8.53
C SER A 137 31.07 10.18 -9.50
N GLU A 138 30.18 10.65 -10.36
CA GLU A 138 30.44 11.74 -11.29
C GLU A 138 29.71 13.00 -10.80
N LYS A 139 30.37 14.16 -10.88
CA LYS A 139 29.71 15.43 -10.58
C LYS A 139 28.83 15.84 -11.74
N VAL A 140 27.55 16.10 -11.46
CA VAL A 140 26.57 16.61 -12.42
C VAL A 140 26.26 18.06 -12.06
N ASP A 141 26.34 18.95 -13.05
CA ASP A 141 25.88 20.35 -12.89
C ASP A 141 24.38 20.43 -13.12
N THR A 142 23.65 20.60 -12.02
CA THR A 142 22.19 20.64 -11.98
C THR A 142 21.61 21.98 -12.44
N ASN A 143 22.43 23.00 -12.69
CA ASN A 143 21.96 24.32 -13.14
C ASN A 143 21.88 24.43 -14.67
N THR A 144 22.40 23.45 -15.41
CA THR A 144 22.40 23.49 -16.87
C THR A 144 20.98 23.33 -17.44
N GLU A 145 20.71 23.99 -18.57
CA GLU A 145 19.44 23.78 -19.30
C GLU A 145 19.27 22.31 -19.72
N LYS A 146 20.38 21.65 -20.09
CA LYS A 146 20.37 20.21 -20.40
C LYS A 146 19.83 19.36 -19.24
N PHE A 147 20.28 19.62 -18.00
CA PHE A 147 19.80 18.88 -16.84
C PHE A 147 18.30 19.11 -16.59
N LYS A 148 17.83 20.35 -16.75
CA LYS A 148 16.40 20.69 -16.64
C LYS A 148 15.57 19.98 -17.70
N ASP A 149 16.01 19.99 -18.96
CA ASP A 149 15.34 19.32 -20.07
C ASP A 149 15.27 17.80 -19.87
N GLN A 150 16.38 17.19 -19.42
CA GLN A 150 16.41 15.75 -19.12
C GLN A 150 15.49 15.39 -17.94
N THR A 151 15.47 16.21 -16.90
CA THR A 151 14.56 16.01 -15.75
C THR A 151 13.10 16.11 -16.19
N LYS A 152 12.76 17.12 -17.01
CA LYS A 152 11.41 17.26 -17.57
C LYS A 152 11.03 16.06 -18.45
N ALA A 153 11.95 15.60 -19.29
CA ALA A 153 11.73 14.44 -20.15
C ALA A 153 11.53 13.15 -19.33
N ALA A 154 12.27 12.97 -18.23
CA ALA A 154 12.11 11.82 -17.34
C ALA A 154 10.70 11.79 -16.71
N TRP A 155 10.24 12.91 -16.14
CA TRP A 155 8.89 13.03 -15.58
C TRP A 155 7.81 12.77 -16.63
N LEU A 156 7.94 13.38 -17.81
CA LEU A 156 6.97 13.16 -18.88
C LEU A 156 6.95 11.70 -19.34
N SER A 157 8.12 11.05 -19.43
CA SER A 157 8.22 9.65 -19.84
C SER A 157 7.61 8.71 -18.79
N GLN A 158 7.79 8.99 -17.51
CA GLN A 158 7.14 8.24 -16.43
C GLN A 158 5.62 8.36 -16.50
N ILE A 159 5.10 9.58 -16.69
CA ILE A 159 3.64 9.81 -16.82
C ILE A 159 3.07 9.07 -18.04
N ILE A 160 3.77 9.13 -19.19
CA ILE A 160 3.40 8.40 -20.42
C ILE A 160 3.40 6.88 -20.16
N GLY A 161 4.47 6.36 -19.57
CA GLY A 161 4.63 4.93 -19.29
C GLY A 161 3.57 4.41 -18.31
N ALA A 162 3.34 5.12 -17.21
CA ALA A 162 2.36 4.75 -16.19
C ALA A 162 0.93 4.80 -16.75
N ALA A 163 0.59 5.85 -17.51
CA ALA A 163 -0.71 5.94 -18.18
C ALA A 163 -0.92 4.82 -19.22
N MET A 164 0.15 4.33 -19.87
CA MET A 164 0.09 3.20 -20.79
C MET A 164 -0.10 1.87 -20.03
N GLY A 165 0.77 1.61 -19.06
CA GLY A 165 0.82 0.35 -18.31
C GLY A 165 -0.46 0.10 -17.51
N THR A 166 -1.00 1.14 -16.86
CA THR A 166 -2.20 1.03 -16.02
C THR A 166 -3.40 0.46 -16.78
N MET A 167 -3.52 0.67 -18.09
CA MET A 167 -4.65 0.15 -18.88
C MET A 167 -4.62 -1.36 -19.10
N VAL A 168 -3.45 -1.98 -19.00
CA VAL A 168 -3.20 -3.38 -19.38
C VAL A 168 -2.68 -4.24 -18.23
N GLU A 169 -2.39 -3.63 -17.09
CA GLU A 169 -1.89 -4.27 -15.88
C GLU A 169 -2.75 -5.49 -15.46
N GLY A 170 -2.11 -6.53 -14.94
CA GLY A 170 -2.79 -7.72 -14.43
C GLY A 170 -3.28 -8.71 -15.50
N TYR A 171 -3.21 -8.37 -16.79
CA TYR A 171 -3.49 -9.32 -17.87
C TYR A 171 -2.22 -9.96 -18.42
N THR A 172 -2.36 -11.21 -18.88
CA THR A 172 -1.27 -11.89 -19.58
C THR A 172 -1.12 -11.36 -21.00
N SER A 173 0.10 -11.38 -21.55
CA SER A 173 0.38 -10.93 -22.92
C SER A 173 -0.48 -11.67 -23.96
N LYS A 174 -0.78 -12.96 -23.72
CA LYS A 174 -1.67 -13.74 -24.59
C LYS A 174 -3.07 -13.14 -24.63
N ASN A 175 -3.68 -12.86 -23.48
CA ASN A 175 -5.03 -12.32 -23.40
C ASN A 175 -5.10 -10.89 -23.97
N LEU A 176 -4.06 -10.09 -23.72
CA LEU A 176 -3.97 -8.74 -24.31
C LEU A 176 -3.91 -8.81 -25.84
N TYR A 177 -3.10 -9.70 -26.39
CA TYR A 177 -3.00 -9.88 -27.84
C TYR A 177 -4.30 -10.43 -28.45
N GLU A 178 -4.96 -11.38 -27.78
CA GLU A 178 -6.27 -11.89 -28.23
C GLU A 178 -7.37 -10.81 -28.21
N ALA A 179 -7.33 -9.90 -27.23
CA ALA A 179 -8.33 -8.85 -27.09
C ALA A 179 -8.08 -7.63 -27.99
N PHE A 180 -6.82 -7.22 -28.16
CA PHE A 180 -6.45 -5.94 -28.76
C PHE A 180 -5.47 -6.05 -29.94
N GLY A 181 -4.90 -7.22 -30.19
CA GLY A 181 -3.84 -7.39 -31.19
C GLY A 181 -2.53 -6.70 -30.78
N GLU A 182 -1.84 -6.10 -31.75
CA GLU A 182 -0.68 -5.27 -31.50
C GLU A 182 -1.11 -3.88 -31.05
N VAL A 183 -0.71 -3.49 -29.83
CA VAL A 183 -1.08 -2.20 -29.24
C VAL A 183 0.02 -1.17 -29.55
N THR A 184 -0.28 -0.22 -30.43
CA THR A 184 0.64 0.88 -30.81
C THR A 184 0.19 2.24 -30.28
N GLU A 185 -0.98 2.32 -29.66
CA GLU A 185 -1.61 3.55 -29.15
C GLU A 185 -2.23 3.28 -27.77
N TYR A 186 -2.67 4.33 -27.09
CA TYR A 186 -3.42 4.17 -25.84
C TYR A 186 -4.79 3.55 -26.11
N LEU A 187 -5.17 2.53 -25.34
CA LEU A 187 -6.45 1.82 -25.50
C LEU A 187 -7.67 2.65 -25.06
N ARG A 188 -7.43 3.73 -24.31
CA ARG A 188 -8.42 4.73 -23.89
C ARG A 188 -7.72 6.07 -23.64
N GLU A 189 -8.50 7.11 -23.36
CA GLU A 189 -7.95 8.40 -22.91
C GLU A 189 -7.03 8.17 -21.70
N PRO A 190 -5.76 8.62 -21.74
CA PRO A 190 -4.79 8.37 -20.69
C PRO A 190 -5.22 9.04 -19.38
N ASN A 191 -5.12 8.30 -18.29
CA ASN A 191 -5.31 8.81 -16.93
C ASN A 191 -3.96 8.83 -16.21
N THR A 192 -3.62 9.96 -15.59
CA THR A 192 -2.37 10.16 -14.85
C THR A 192 -2.53 10.01 -13.34
N PHE A 193 -3.73 9.67 -12.86
CA PHE A 193 -4.01 9.42 -11.46
C PHE A 193 -3.79 7.94 -11.14
N ASN A 194 -2.58 7.60 -10.70
CA ASN A 194 -2.15 6.28 -10.26
C ASN A 194 -1.09 6.39 -9.14
N ASP A 195 -0.76 5.27 -8.52
CA ASP A 195 0.27 5.08 -7.51
C ASP A 195 1.68 5.51 -8.00
N ASP A 196 2.06 5.15 -9.25
CA ASP A 196 3.37 5.54 -9.85
C ASP A 196 3.65 7.05 -9.77
N ILE A 197 2.62 7.88 -9.87
CA ILE A 197 2.74 9.35 -9.86
C ILE A 197 2.40 9.94 -8.49
N THR A 198 1.38 9.41 -7.80
CA THR A 198 0.89 10.01 -6.55
C THR A 198 1.89 9.90 -5.40
N PHE A 199 2.59 8.75 -5.25
CA PHE A 199 3.62 8.58 -4.22
C PHE A 199 4.84 9.47 -4.46
N GLU A 200 5.25 9.63 -5.71
CA GLU A 200 6.34 10.52 -6.10
C GLU A 200 6.01 12.01 -5.87
N LEU A 201 4.77 12.42 -6.15
CA LEU A 201 4.31 13.78 -5.85
C LEU A 201 4.28 14.05 -4.33
N ALA A 202 3.86 13.08 -3.53
CA ALA A 202 3.90 13.19 -2.07
C ALA A 202 5.33 13.27 -1.53
N PHE A 203 6.27 12.51 -2.12
CA PHE A 203 7.69 12.64 -1.82
C PHE A 203 8.22 14.05 -2.14
N LEU A 204 7.90 14.58 -3.33
CA LEU A 204 8.32 15.92 -3.73
C LEU A 204 7.76 17.01 -2.81
N ASP A 205 6.53 16.86 -2.31
CA ASP A 205 5.94 17.80 -1.35
C ASP A 205 6.74 17.83 -0.04
N ALA A 206 7.08 16.66 0.50
CA ALA A 206 7.96 16.55 1.66
C ALA A 206 9.35 17.15 1.38
N PHE A 207 9.91 16.90 0.19
CA PHE A 207 11.22 17.42 -0.19
C PHE A 207 11.23 18.95 -0.31
N LYS A 208 10.15 19.56 -0.80
CA LYS A 208 10.01 21.03 -0.88
C LYS A 208 10.08 21.67 0.51
N GLU A 209 9.56 21.01 1.54
CA GLU A 209 9.60 21.53 2.92
C GLU A 209 10.96 21.26 3.59
N LYS A 210 11.49 20.04 3.47
CA LYS A 210 12.66 19.58 4.24
C LYS A 210 14.00 19.77 3.53
N GLY A 211 13.98 19.91 2.20
CA GLY A 211 15.17 19.89 1.35
C GLY A 211 15.97 18.60 1.54
N TYR A 212 17.30 18.69 1.46
CA TYR A 212 18.21 17.56 1.61
C TYR A 212 18.29 16.97 3.03
N ASN A 213 17.60 17.57 4.02
CA ASN A 213 17.48 17.01 5.37
C ASN A 213 16.26 16.08 5.51
N ILE A 214 15.54 15.81 4.41
CA ILE A 214 14.38 14.91 4.40
C ILE A 214 14.73 13.54 4.99
N THR A 215 13.80 13.01 5.77
CA THR A 215 13.89 11.66 6.35
C THR A 215 12.78 10.76 5.83
N SER A 216 12.93 9.43 5.97
CA SER A 216 11.86 8.47 5.68
C SER A 216 10.59 8.76 6.48
N LYS A 217 10.74 9.27 7.71
CA LYS A 217 9.62 9.73 8.54
C LYS A 217 8.86 10.89 7.90
N ASP A 218 9.56 11.87 7.32
CA ASP A 218 8.91 13.01 6.67
C ASP A 218 8.11 12.55 5.44
N ILE A 219 8.68 11.63 4.65
CA ILE A 219 8.02 11.02 3.49
C ILE A 219 6.75 10.26 3.92
N ALA A 220 6.85 9.42 4.95
CA ALA A 220 5.71 8.67 5.48
C ALA A 220 4.57 9.56 5.97
N LEU A 221 4.90 10.69 6.63
CA LEU A 221 3.90 11.67 7.05
C LEU A 221 3.21 12.34 5.84
N ALA A 222 3.96 12.63 4.77
CA ALA A 222 3.40 13.14 3.52
C ALA A 222 2.47 12.12 2.87
N TRP A 223 2.87 10.85 2.81
CA TRP A 223 2.05 9.76 2.27
C TRP A 223 0.71 9.65 2.99
N VAL A 224 0.69 9.54 4.32
CA VAL A 224 -0.60 9.43 5.04
C VAL A 224 -1.42 10.71 5.04
N GLY A 225 -0.79 11.86 4.80
CA GLY A 225 -1.47 13.16 4.70
C GLY A 225 -2.10 13.43 3.32
N LEU A 226 -1.53 12.86 2.25
CA LEU A 226 -1.92 13.17 0.86
C LEU A 226 -2.56 11.98 0.14
N ILE A 227 -2.23 10.74 0.52
CA ILE A 227 -2.65 9.52 -0.16
C ILE A 227 -3.75 8.86 0.68
N PRO A 228 -4.99 8.75 0.16
CA PRO A 228 -6.12 8.25 0.94
C PRO A 228 -6.04 6.73 1.17
N ALA A 229 -5.56 5.97 0.19
CA ALA A 229 -5.40 4.52 0.26
C ALA A 229 -4.32 4.09 -0.75
N GLY A 230 -3.70 2.94 -0.50
CA GLY A 230 -2.75 2.30 -1.42
C GLY A 230 -3.31 0.98 -1.95
N TRP A 231 -2.46 0.20 -2.62
CA TRP A 231 -2.80 -1.16 -3.03
C TRP A 231 -1.74 -2.16 -2.56
N SER A 232 -2.16 -3.37 -2.18
CA SER A 232 -1.26 -4.44 -1.71
C SER A 232 -0.25 -3.97 -0.63
N ALA A 233 1.06 -3.92 -0.93
CA ALA A 233 2.12 -3.56 0.01
C ALA A 233 1.94 -2.16 0.61
N GLU A 234 1.58 -1.19 -0.23
CA GLU A 234 1.47 0.22 0.14
C GLU A 234 0.32 0.45 1.12
N GLU A 235 -0.81 -0.22 0.92
CA GLU A 235 -1.96 -0.10 1.82
C GLU A 235 -1.62 -0.63 3.22
N PHE A 236 -0.84 -1.71 3.32
CA PHE A 236 -0.37 -2.21 4.61
C PHE A 236 0.60 -1.21 5.26
N ALA A 237 1.52 -0.62 4.50
CA ALA A 237 2.40 0.42 5.02
C ALA A 237 1.64 1.67 5.49
N LEU A 238 0.68 2.17 4.71
CA LEU A 238 -0.17 3.30 5.09
C LEU A 238 -0.99 3.00 6.35
N ARG A 239 -1.56 1.79 6.48
CA ARG A 239 -2.26 1.35 7.70
C ARG A 239 -1.31 1.35 8.91
N ASN A 240 -0.10 0.83 8.74
CA ASN A 240 0.91 0.80 9.80
C ASN A 240 1.34 2.21 10.23
N ILE A 241 1.59 3.11 9.29
CA ILE A 241 1.93 4.52 9.58
C ILE A 241 0.78 5.20 10.33
N ARG A 242 -0.46 5.01 9.90
CA ARG A 242 -1.65 5.55 10.58
C ARG A 242 -1.83 4.99 11.99
N ALA A 243 -1.38 3.76 12.23
CA ALA A 243 -1.34 3.15 13.56
C ALA A 243 -0.16 3.61 14.42
N GLY A 244 0.73 4.44 13.88
CA GLY A 244 1.89 5.01 14.59
C GLY A 244 3.19 4.22 14.43
N LEU A 245 3.19 3.17 13.60
CA LEU A 245 4.41 2.46 13.24
C LEU A 245 5.08 3.19 12.07
N MET A 246 6.21 3.83 12.31
CA MET A 246 6.92 4.62 11.29
C MET A 246 7.91 3.75 10.48
N PRO A 247 8.43 4.25 9.35
CA PRO A 247 9.47 3.55 8.60
C PRO A 247 10.76 3.35 9.42
N PRO A 248 11.51 2.26 9.14
CA PRO A 248 11.26 1.26 8.09
C PRO A 248 10.22 0.19 8.47
N GLU A 249 9.85 0.05 9.74
CA GLU A 249 9.00 -1.04 10.22
C GLU A 249 7.59 -1.01 9.63
N SER A 250 7.10 0.17 9.23
CA SER A 250 5.82 0.30 8.54
C SER A 250 5.72 -0.56 7.28
N GLY A 251 6.81 -0.69 6.52
CA GLY A 251 6.84 -1.44 5.27
C GLY A 251 6.90 -2.96 5.47
N THR A 252 7.34 -3.43 6.64
CA THR A 252 7.62 -4.86 6.88
C THR A 252 6.66 -5.50 7.88
N PHE A 253 6.18 -4.75 8.87
CA PHE A 253 5.35 -5.29 9.93
C PHE A 253 4.01 -5.82 9.41
N ASN A 254 3.82 -7.14 9.55
CA ASN A 254 2.65 -7.87 9.07
C ASN A 254 2.29 -7.55 7.61
N ASN A 255 3.28 -7.19 6.79
CA ASN A 255 3.11 -6.90 5.36
C ASN A 255 3.58 -8.11 4.55
N PRO A 256 2.66 -8.93 4.02
CA PRO A 256 3.02 -10.10 3.22
C PRO A 256 3.74 -9.73 1.92
N PHE A 257 3.60 -8.48 1.46
CA PHE A 257 4.07 -7.99 0.18
C PHE A 257 5.36 -7.16 0.25
N ASN A 258 6.03 -7.13 1.41
CA ASN A 258 7.22 -6.29 1.66
C ASN A 258 8.38 -6.49 0.66
N GLU A 259 8.40 -7.59 -0.09
CA GLU A 259 9.40 -7.90 -1.14
C GLU A 259 8.79 -8.04 -2.54
N TRP A 260 7.52 -7.68 -2.73
CA TRP A 260 6.86 -7.78 -4.03
C TRP A 260 7.03 -6.52 -4.87
N ILE A 261 6.48 -5.40 -4.38
CA ILE A 261 6.53 -4.08 -5.05
C ILE A 261 7.26 -3.03 -4.20
N GLY A 262 7.65 -3.38 -2.96
CA GLY A 262 8.23 -2.48 -1.97
C GLY A 262 7.17 -1.56 -1.33
N ALA A 263 7.33 -1.25 -0.04
CA ALA A 263 6.50 -0.28 0.70
C ALA A 263 7.26 0.28 1.91
#